data_AF-A0A3P6V3K9-F1
#
_entry.id   AF-A0A3P6V3K9-F1
#
_cell.length_a   1.000
_cell.length_b   1.000
_cell.length_c   1.000
_cell.angle_alpha   90.00
_cell.angle_beta   90.00
_cell.angle_gamma   90.00
#
_symmetry.space_group_name_H-M   'P 1'
#
loop_
_entity.id
_entity.type
_entity.pdbx_description
1 polymer ?
#
loop_
_entity_poly.entity_id
_entity_poly.type
_entity_poly.pdbx_seq_one_letter_code
_entity_poly.pdbx_strand_id
1 'polypeptide(L)'
;MRSKACNQPLDKHQSALDVLTRYYDQLVAIENKIPITATQNPISFKWKDAFDKGSLFFGRASLTLNDGAFERTAVLFNCGALMSAIASSQSMCTDEELKTAAKFFQQSAGVFAHLKDSILGIVQQEPTPDLMPDTLSVLSIIMLAQAQEAIYIKAEKG
;
A
#
# COMPACT_ATOMS: atom_id res chain seq x y z
N MET A 1 -9.37 3.97 15.63
CA MET A 1 -9.13 4.31 14.20
C MET A 1 -8.54 3.13 13.43
N ARG A 2 -7.45 2.49 13.91
CA ARG A 2 -6.88 1.26 13.31
C ARG A 2 -7.91 0.20 12.88
N SER A 3 -8.86 -0.16 13.75
CA SER A 3 -9.88 -1.17 13.41
C SER A 3 -10.72 -0.79 12.17
N LYS A 4 -11.08 0.49 12.02
CA LYS A 4 -11.83 0.96 10.84
C LYS A 4 -10.96 1.01 9.59
N ALA A 5 -9.67 1.34 9.73
CA ALA A 5 -8.74 1.48 8.61
C ALA A 5 -8.20 0.14 8.10
N CYS A 6 -7.99 -0.83 8.98
CA CYS A 6 -7.20 -2.04 8.67
C CYS A 6 -7.99 -3.35 8.81
N ASN A 7 -9.12 -3.36 9.54
CA ASN A 7 -9.85 -4.59 9.86
C ASN A 7 -11.20 -4.71 9.15
N GLN A 8 -11.54 -3.78 8.25
CA GLN A 8 -12.74 -3.84 7.45
C GLN A 8 -12.38 -3.92 5.96
N PRO A 9 -13.19 -4.61 5.13
CA PRO A 9 -13.05 -4.49 3.68
C PRO A 9 -13.13 -3.02 3.29
N LEU A 10 -12.14 -2.57 2.52
CA LEU A 10 -12.10 -1.19 2.04
C LEU A 10 -12.91 -1.11 0.75
N ASP A 11 -13.94 -0.27 0.76
CA ASP A 11 -14.66 0.08 -0.46
C ASP A 11 -13.69 0.77 -1.44
N LYS A 12 -13.83 0.50 -2.73
CA LYS A 12 -12.99 1.09 -3.81
C LYS A 12 -13.35 2.56 -4.06
N HIS A 13 -13.30 3.38 -3.02
CA HIS A 13 -13.72 4.76 -3.03
C HIS A 13 -12.73 5.64 -2.27
N GLN A 14 -12.63 6.92 -2.66
CA GLN A 14 -11.72 7.88 -2.06
C GLN A 14 -11.88 8.00 -0.53
N SER A 15 -13.11 7.88 -0.03
CA SER A 15 -13.38 7.93 1.42
C SER A 15 -12.68 6.82 2.22
N ALA A 16 -12.49 5.64 1.64
CA ALA A 16 -11.73 4.57 2.29
C ALA A 16 -10.23 4.89 2.31
N LEU A 17 -9.72 5.55 1.25
CA LEU A 17 -8.35 6.03 1.19
C LEU A 17 -8.11 7.13 2.23
N ASP A 18 -9.06 8.04 2.42
CA ASP A 18 -9.00 9.10 3.44
C ASP A 18 -8.94 8.53 4.88
N VAL A 19 -9.59 7.39 5.13
CA VAL A 19 -9.53 6.69 6.42
C VAL A 19 -8.14 6.09 6.64
N LEU A 20 -7.55 5.47 5.61
CA LEU A 20 -6.19 4.92 5.68
C LEU A 20 -5.14 6.02 5.88
N THR A 21 -5.17 7.09 5.08
CA THR A 21 -4.20 8.19 5.17
C THR A 21 -4.32 8.92 6.50
N ARG A 22 -5.54 9.20 6.98
CA ARG A 22 -5.73 9.77 8.32
C ARG A 22 -5.18 8.87 9.42
N TYR A 23 -5.31 7.54 9.29
CA TYR A 23 -4.71 6.62 10.25
C TYR A 23 -3.19 6.66 10.21
N TYR A 24 -2.60 6.68 9.01
CA TYR A 24 -1.15 6.83 8.81
C TYR A 24 -0.63 8.10 9.47
N ASP A 25 -1.24 9.26 9.19
CA ASP A 25 -0.86 10.55 9.76
C ASP A 25 -0.95 10.57 11.29
N GLN A 26 -2.01 9.96 11.82
CA GLN A 26 -2.20 9.85 13.26
C GLN A 26 -1.11 8.98 13.92
N LEU A 27 -0.67 7.90 13.25
CA LEU A 27 0.40 7.05 13.72
C LEU A 27 1.74 7.79 13.74
N VAL A 28 2.06 8.54 12.68
CA VAL A 28 3.23 9.44 12.65
C VAL A 28 3.18 10.46 13.80
N ALA A 29 2.03 11.10 14.00
CA ALA A 29 1.86 12.10 15.05
C ALA A 29 2.00 11.53 16.47
N ILE A 30 1.58 10.28 16.69
CA ILE A 30 1.75 9.57 17.97
C ILE A 30 3.21 9.23 18.18
N GLU A 31 3.90 8.66 17.20
CA GLU A 31 5.30 8.26 17.35
C GLU A 31 6.25 9.41 17.62
N ASN A 32 5.97 10.59 17.06
CA ASN A 32 6.73 11.80 17.35
C ASN A 32 6.68 12.21 18.84
N LYS A 33 5.70 11.70 19.60
CA LYS A 33 5.52 12.00 21.04
C LYS A 33 5.81 10.78 21.92
N ILE A 34 5.47 9.59 21.44
CA ILE A 34 5.52 8.32 22.14
C ILE A 34 6.14 7.32 21.17
N PRO A 35 7.47 7.14 21.16
CA PRO A 35 8.12 6.20 20.26
C PRO A 35 7.58 4.79 20.46
N ILE A 36 7.22 4.12 19.36
CA ILE A 36 6.71 2.75 19.35
C ILE A 36 7.79 1.86 18.72
N THR A 37 8.60 1.24 19.56
CA THR A 37 9.71 0.37 19.17
C THR A 37 9.72 -0.88 20.04
N ALA A 38 10.57 -1.86 19.70
CA ALA A 38 10.68 -3.09 20.48
C ALA A 38 11.14 -2.83 21.93
N THR A 39 11.85 -1.74 22.19
CA THR A 39 12.41 -1.38 23.51
C THR A 39 11.61 -0.30 24.23
N GLN A 40 10.84 0.52 23.50
CA GLN A 40 10.07 1.64 24.04
C GLN A 40 8.62 1.57 23.57
N ASN A 41 7.68 1.42 24.51
CA ASN A 41 6.24 1.23 24.25
C ASN A 41 5.92 0.14 23.21
N PRO A 42 6.36 -1.12 23.43
CA PRO A 42 6.20 -2.17 22.43
C PRO A 42 4.73 -2.51 22.21
N ILE A 43 4.29 -2.38 20.96
CA ILE A 43 2.95 -2.77 20.50
C ILE A 43 3.11 -3.76 19.36
N SER A 44 2.55 -4.94 19.51
CA SER A 44 2.62 -5.98 18.47
C SER A 44 1.65 -5.70 17.32
N PHE A 45 2.19 -5.48 16.14
CA PHE A 45 1.45 -5.37 14.89
C PHE A 45 1.63 -6.64 14.08
N LYS A 46 0.51 -7.29 13.76
CA LYS A 46 0.50 -8.49 12.91
C LYS A 46 -0.16 -8.18 11.58
N TRP A 47 0.57 -8.46 10.49
CA TRP A 47 0.10 -8.36 9.12
C TRP A 47 0.26 -9.70 8.40
N LYS A 48 -0.66 -9.97 7.46
CA LYS A 48 -0.59 -11.12 6.58
C LYS A 48 -0.06 -10.68 5.23
N ASP A 49 0.60 -11.60 4.54
CA ASP A 49 1.00 -11.39 3.16
C ASP A 49 -0.24 -11.15 2.27
N ALA A 50 -0.17 -10.13 1.41
CA ALA A 50 -1.27 -9.72 0.54
C ALA A 50 -1.58 -10.73 -0.58
N PHE A 51 -0.63 -11.61 -0.92
CA PHE A 51 -0.73 -12.57 -2.00
C PHE A 51 -0.92 -14.01 -1.51
N ASP A 52 -0.88 -14.24 -0.20
CA ASP A 52 -1.07 -15.56 0.39
C ASP A 52 -2.50 -16.05 0.15
N LYS A 53 -2.60 -17.05 -0.73
CA LYS A 53 -3.84 -17.78 -1.04
C LYS A 53 -3.95 -19.10 -0.27
N GLY A 54 -3.17 -19.29 0.79
CA GLY A 54 -3.15 -20.51 1.59
C GLY A 54 -2.23 -21.59 1.01
N SER A 55 -1.14 -21.20 0.32
CA SER A 55 -0.17 -22.17 -0.18
C SER A 55 0.59 -22.81 0.99
N LEU A 56 0.60 -24.15 1.04
CA LEU A 56 1.39 -24.95 1.98
C LEU A 56 2.90 -24.92 1.68
N PHE A 57 3.31 -24.32 0.57
CA PHE A 57 4.71 -24.29 0.12
C PHE A 57 5.20 -22.88 -0.20
N PHE A 58 6.33 -22.56 0.44
CA PHE A 58 7.25 -21.43 0.28
C PHE A 58 6.67 -20.02 0.44
N GLY A 59 6.85 -19.47 1.66
CA GLY A 59 6.64 -18.06 1.97
C GLY A 59 6.18 -17.85 3.42
N ARG A 60 6.56 -16.72 4.02
CA ARG A 60 6.06 -16.33 5.34
C ARG A 60 4.64 -15.76 5.19
N ALA A 61 3.61 -16.50 5.61
CA ALA A 61 2.21 -16.10 5.49
C ALA A 61 1.81 -14.88 6.35
N SER A 62 2.54 -14.63 7.44
CA SER A 62 2.32 -13.45 8.28
C SER A 62 3.57 -13.06 9.05
N LEU A 63 3.64 -11.78 9.37
CA LEU A 63 4.73 -11.18 10.13
C LEU A 63 4.15 -10.37 11.29
N THR A 64 4.70 -10.58 12.49
CA THR A 64 4.39 -9.80 13.69
C THR A 64 5.65 -9.07 14.13
N LEU A 65 5.59 -7.74 14.25
CA LEU A 65 6.68 -6.92 14.78
C LEU A 65 6.18 -5.92 15.82
N ASN A 66 7.05 -5.58 16.76
CA ASN A 66 6.80 -4.57 17.79
C ASN A 66 7.37 -3.21 17.35
N ASP A 67 6.96 -2.73 16.18
CA ASP A 67 7.50 -1.54 15.57
C ASP A 67 6.40 -0.78 14.82
N GLY A 68 6.18 0.48 15.17
CA GLY A 68 5.18 1.28 14.48
C GLY A 68 5.63 1.75 13.08
N ALA A 69 6.93 1.71 12.76
CA ALA A 69 7.42 1.88 11.39
C ALA A 69 6.97 0.71 10.49
N PHE A 70 6.96 -0.51 11.02
CA PHE A 70 6.37 -1.66 10.33
C PHE A 70 4.86 -1.49 10.09
N GLU A 71 4.11 -1.02 11.10
CA GLU A 71 2.68 -0.72 10.93
C GLU A 71 2.45 0.34 9.84
N ARG A 72 3.24 1.42 9.82
CA ARG A 72 3.15 2.45 8.77
C ARG A 72 3.43 1.89 7.38
N THR A 73 4.42 1.03 7.26
CA THR A 73 4.78 0.37 6.01
C THR A 73 3.59 -0.43 5.47
N ALA A 74 2.95 -1.24 6.31
CA ALA A 74 1.78 -2.02 5.91
C ALA A 74 0.56 -1.16 5.57
N VAL A 75 0.30 -0.09 6.35
CA VAL A 75 -0.77 0.87 6.05
C VAL A 75 -0.52 1.56 4.71
N LEU A 76 0.72 1.97 4.45
CA LEU A 76 1.09 2.62 3.21
C LEU A 76 1.00 1.67 2.01
N PHE A 77 1.38 0.39 2.17
CA PHE A 77 1.12 -0.64 1.16
C PHE A 77 -0.37 -0.73 0.82
N ASN A 78 -1.25 -0.73 1.83
CA ASN A 78 -2.70 -0.75 1.62
C ASN A 78 -3.22 0.52 0.94
N CYS A 79 -2.62 1.70 1.20
CA CYS A 79 -2.92 2.90 0.43
C CYS A 79 -2.60 2.70 -1.06
N GLY A 80 -1.41 2.18 -1.37
CA GLY A 80 -1.01 1.87 -2.75
C GLY A 80 -1.95 0.86 -3.42
N ALA A 81 -2.31 -0.21 -2.72
CA ALA A 81 -3.25 -1.22 -3.20
C ALA A 81 -4.67 -0.68 -3.41
N LEU A 82 -5.15 0.21 -2.54
CA LEU A 82 -6.46 0.82 -2.69
C LEU A 82 -6.47 1.83 -3.86
N MET A 83 -5.41 2.62 -4.03
CA MET A 83 -5.25 3.51 -5.19
C MET A 83 -5.32 2.71 -6.49
N SER A 84 -4.62 1.58 -6.59
CA SER A 84 -4.69 0.72 -7.78
C SER A 84 -6.09 0.13 -7.99
N ALA A 85 -6.77 -0.26 -6.91
CA ALA A 85 -8.14 -0.75 -6.97
C ALA A 85 -9.13 0.31 -7.48
N ILE A 86 -9.02 1.57 -7.00
CA ILE A 86 -9.83 2.71 -7.46
C ILE A 86 -9.55 3.03 -8.94
N ALA A 87 -8.28 3.00 -9.34
CA ALA A 87 -7.88 3.21 -10.73
C ALA A 87 -8.47 2.14 -11.65
N SER A 88 -8.37 0.86 -11.24
CA SER A 88 -8.89 -0.28 -12.00
C SER A 88 -10.42 -0.34 -12.09
N SER A 89 -11.15 0.36 -11.21
CA SER A 89 -12.61 0.41 -11.25
C SER A 89 -13.16 1.49 -12.18
N GLN A 90 -12.31 2.34 -12.76
CA GLN A 90 -12.74 3.33 -13.74
C GLN A 90 -13.17 2.63 -15.04
N SER A 91 -14.22 3.13 -15.71
CA SER A 91 -14.72 2.49 -16.94
C SER A 91 -13.86 2.78 -18.18
N MET A 92 -12.87 3.68 -18.06
CA MET A 92 -11.95 4.10 -19.13
C MET A 92 -12.65 4.63 -20.39
N CYS A 93 -13.92 5.02 -20.27
CA CYS A 93 -14.75 5.47 -21.39
C CYS A 93 -14.59 6.97 -21.64
N THR A 94 -14.54 7.77 -20.56
CA THR A 94 -14.45 9.24 -20.61
C THR A 94 -13.06 9.76 -20.25
N ASP A 95 -12.78 10.99 -20.68
CA ASP A 95 -11.53 11.70 -20.40
C ASP A 95 -11.23 11.87 -18.90
N GLU A 96 -12.26 12.11 -18.09
CA GLU A 96 -12.11 12.28 -16.64
C GLU A 96 -11.82 10.95 -15.93
N GLU A 97 -12.42 9.85 -16.40
CA GLU A 97 -12.13 8.51 -15.88
C GLU A 97 -10.71 8.08 -16.23
N LEU A 98 -10.25 8.31 -17.47
CA LEU A 98 -8.89 8.01 -17.91
C LEU A 98 -7.86 8.84 -17.11
N LYS A 99 -8.14 10.12 -16.89
CA LYS A 99 -7.30 11.00 -16.07
C LYS A 99 -7.25 10.54 -14.61
N THR A 100 -8.39 10.13 -14.06
CA THR A 100 -8.50 9.62 -12.69
C THR A 100 -7.73 8.32 -12.53
N ALA A 101 -7.88 7.38 -13.47
CA ALA A 101 -7.13 6.13 -13.44
C ALA A 101 -5.62 6.36 -13.54
N ALA A 102 -5.17 7.17 -14.52
CA ALA A 102 -3.76 7.50 -14.67
C ALA A 102 -3.17 8.11 -13.40
N LYS A 103 -3.89 9.07 -12.77
CA LYS A 103 -3.47 9.69 -11.50
C LYS A 103 -3.29 8.65 -10.40
N PHE A 104 -4.28 7.80 -10.15
CA PHE A 104 -4.21 6.84 -9.04
C PHE A 104 -3.20 5.72 -9.29
N PHE A 105 -3.04 5.27 -10.54
CA PHE A 105 -1.98 4.33 -10.89
C PHE A 105 -0.58 4.94 -10.68
N GLN A 106 -0.35 6.20 -11.06
CA GLN A 106 0.91 6.89 -10.79
C GLN A 106 1.17 7.05 -9.29
N GLN A 107 0.15 7.39 -8.50
CA GLN A 107 0.27 7.49 -7.04
C GLN A 107 0.60 6.13 -6.41
N SER A 108 -0.10 5.07 -6.83
CA SER A 108 0.16 3.70 -6.40
C SER A 108 1.59 3.26 -6.73
N ALA A 109 2.06 3.56 -7.96
CA ALA A 109 3.43 3.28 -8.36
C ALA A 109 4.47 3.97 -7.47
N GLY A 110 4.27 5.26 -7.16
CA GLY A 110 5.15 6.02 -6.29
C GLY A 110 5.18 5.47 -4.86
N VAL A 111 4.03 5.03 -4.34
CA VAL A 111 3.94 4.36 -3.04
C VAL A 111 4.79 3.08 -3.02
N PHE A 112 4.63 2.19 -3.99
CA PHE A 112 5.40 0.94 -4.04
C PHE A 112 6.90 1.19 -4.26
N ALA A 113 7.27 2.18 -5.07
CA ALA A 113 8.67 2.59 -5.23
C ALA A 113 9.28 3.07 -3.90
N HIS A 114 8.56 3.92 -3.16
CA HIS A 114 9.02 4.40 -1.85
C HIS A 114 9.18 3.26 -0.83
N LEU A 115 8.23 2.32 -0.81
CA LEU A 115 8.32 1.14 0.07
C LEU A 115 9.54 0.28 -0.28
N LYS A 116 9.80 0.05 -1.57
CA LYS A 116 10.98 -0.69 -2.04
C LYS A 116 12.28 -0.11 -1.50
N ASP A 117 12.40 1.22 -1.50
CA ASP A 117 13.63 1.91 -1.07
C ASP A 117 13.79 1.99 0.46
N SER A 118 12.70 1.82 1.23
CA SER A 118 12.72 1.99 2.70
C SER A 118 12.59 0.69 3.49
N ILE A 119 12.03 -0.38 2.90
CA ILE A 119 11.63 -1.59 3.64
C ILE A 119 12.79 -2.27 4.37
N LEU A 120 13.98 -2.35 3.75
CA LEU A 120 15.15 -3.01 4.34
C LEU A 120 15.72 -2.28 5.57
N GLY A 121 15.46 -0.97 5.69
CA GLY A 121 15.83 -0.20 6.88
C GLY A 121 14.85 -0.37 8.04
N ILE A 122 13.58 -0.66 7.73
CA ILE A 122 12.49 -0.80 8.70
C ILE A 122 12.40 -2.23 9.23
N VAL A 123 12.40 -3.21 8.31
CA VAL A 123 12.24 -4.62 8.65
C VAL A 123 13.61 -5.29 8.66
N GLN A 124 14.17 -5.48 9.86
CA GLN A 124 15.50 -6.07 10.07
C GLN A 124 15.54 -7.60 9.89
N GLN A 125 14.38 -8.23 9.75
CA GLN A 125 14.23 -9.65 9.45
C GLN A 125 13.59 -9.83 8.08
N GLU A 126 13.53 -11.06 7.57
CA GLU A 126 12.89 -11.32 6.29
C GLU A 126 11.39 -10.89 6.31
N PRO A 127 10.99 -9.95 5.42
CA PRO A 127 9.61 -9.51 5.31
C PRO A 127 8.74 -10.59 4.65
N THR A 128 7.43 -10.36 4.63
CA THR A 128 6.51 -11.18 3.83
C THR A 128 6.75 -10.95 2.33
N PRO A 129 6.48 -11.94 1.45
CA PRO A 129 6.73 -11.85 0.01
C PRO A 129 6.19 -10.58 -0.67
N ASP A 130 5.03 -10.09 -0.25
CA ASP A 130 4.41 -8.84 -0.71
C ASP A 130 5.25 -7.58 -0.46
N LEU A 131 6.03 -7.57 0.62
CA LEU A 131 6.91 -6.48 1.03
C LEU A 131 8.37 -6.69 0.59
N MET A 132 8.69 -7.77 -0.13
CA MET A 132 10.02 -7.94 -0.70
C MET A 132 10.33 -6.84 -1.73
N PRO A 133 11.57 -6.30 -1.77
CA PRO A 133 11.94 -5.25 -2.72
C PRO A 133 11.63 -5.59 -4.17
N ASP A 134 11.89 -6.82 -4.62
CA ASP A 134 11.59 -7.24 -5.99
C ASP A 134 10.09 -7.20 -6.28
N THR A 135 9.26 -7.67 -5.34
CA THR A 135 7.80 -7.61 -5.45
C THR A 135 7.32 -6.16 -5.54
N LEU A 136 7.79 -5.29 -4.64
CA LEU A 136 7.45 -3.87 -4.63
C LEU A 136 7.89 -3.15 -5.91
N SER A 137 9.06 -3.52 -6.45
CA SER A 137 9.55 -3.02 -7.74
C SER A 137 8.63 -3.43 -8.88
N VAL A 138 8.24 -4.70 -8.94
CA VAL A 138 7.30 -5.21 -9.95
C VAL A 138 5.95 -4.50 -9.85
N LEU A 139 5.39 -4.36 -8.64
CA LEU A 139 4.15 -3.64 -8.42
C LEU A 139 4.25 -2.19 -8.90
N SER A 140 5.33 -1.49 -8.56
CA SER A 140 5.57 -0.12 -9.03
C SER A 140 5.58 -0.02 -10.56
N ILE A 141 6.30 -0.92 -11.23
CA ILE A 141 6.39 -0.96 -12.70
C ILE A 141 5.03 -1.26 -13.34
N ILE A 142 4.29 -2.24 -12.83
CA ILE A 142 2.96 -2.59 -13.34
C ILE A 142 2.02 -1.38 -13.22
N MET A 143 2.03 -0.69 -12.08
CA MET A 143 1.20 0.50 -11.88
C MET A 143 1.59 1.63 -12.85
N LEU A 144 2.88 1.86 -13.10
CA LEU A 144 3.31 2.84 -14.13
C LEU A 144 2.86 2.45 -15.53
N ALA A 145 2.95 1.17 -15.89
CA ALA A 145 2.51 0.68 -17.19
C ALA A 145 1.00 0.93 -17.38
N GLN A 146 0.17 0.63 -16.37
CA GLN A 146 -1.27 0.89 -16.41
C GLN A 146 -1.61 2.39 -16.47
N ALA A 147 -0.82 3.23 -15.80
CA ALA A 147 -0.97 4.68 -15.95
C ALA A 147 -0.68 5.14 -17.38
N GLN A 148 0.37 4.59 -18.01
CA GLN A 148 0.75 4.94 -19.37
C GLN A 148 -0.29 4.45 -20.39
N GLU A 149 -0.87 3.26 -20.17
CA GLU A 149 -1.98 2.73 -20.96
C GLU A 149 -3.20 3.69 -20.93
N ALA A 150 -3.59 4.17 -19.74
CA ALA A 150 -4.70 5.13 -19.62
C ALA A 150 -4.41 6.46 -20.37
N ILE A 151 -3.17 6.94 -20.34
CA ILE A 151 -2.76 8.13 -21.09
C ILE A 151 -2.80 7.87 -22.60
N TYR A 152 -2.33 6.70 -23.03
CA TYR A 152 -2.37 6.29 -24.43
C TYR A 152 -3.81 6.23 -24.96
N ILE A 153 -4.73 5.56 -24.24
CA ILE A 153 -6.14 5.48 -24.62
C ILE A 153 -6.77 6.87 -24.73
N LYS A 154 -6.42 7.79 -23.82
CA LYS A 154 -6.87 9.19 -23.90
C LYS A 154 -6.37 9.88 -25.16
N ALA A 155 -5.10 9.68 -25.52
CA ALA A 155 -4.50 10.28 -26.71
C ALA A 155 -5.05 9.69 -28.01
N GLU A 156 -5.49 8.42 -28.01
CA GLU A 156 -6.15 7.79 -29.17
C GLU A 156 -7.58 8.30 -29.40
N LYS A 157 -8.29 8.63 -28.32
CA LYS A 157 -9.68 9.11 -28.36
C LYS A 157 -9.83 10.61 -28.67
N GLY A 158 -8.76 11.39 -28.47
CA GLY A 158 -8.73 12.84 -28.71
C GLY A 158 -8.21 13.20 -30.08
#